data_AF-A0A183BIZ2-F1
#
_entry.id   AF-A0A183BIZ2-F1
#
_cell.length_a   1.000
_cell.length_b   1.000
_cell.length_c   1.000
_cell.angle_alpha   90.00
_cell.angle_beta   90.00
_cell.angle_gamma   90.00
#
_symmetry.space_group_name_H-M   'P 1'
#
loop_
_entity.id
_entity.type
_entity.pdbx_description
1 polymer ?
#
loop_
_entity_poly.entity_id
_entity_poly.type
_entity_poly.pdbx_seq_one_letter_code
_entity_poly.pdbx_strand_id
1 'polypeptide(L)'
;MFEMEHRKLLIDLQEKVVKMEELQKMQQTSQEEMLVRMDELQKAFAELSDGRKANGLTPQNRWDSTACHDQLALSEPDRLIVHYNGKTLARRSVFAEWPIPKKNFGIFYYEVKMLGKKGSVSIGLSTKQMPLYKCIGFYDGSYAYGSGGDFIGHEVVETATCHQHINGPHIEGKRRFGVGDVVGCGVNLATGQIIYTKNRRHLSE
;
A
#
# COMPACT_ATOMS: atom_id res chain seq x y z
N MET A 1 27.63 -43.31 -59.88
CA MET A 1 26.93 -42.01 -59.73
C MET A 1 26.12 -41.99 -58.43
N PHE A 2 25.22 -42.96 -58.22
CA PHE A 2 24.39 -43.11 -57.02
C PHE A 2 25.15 -43.16 -55.67
N GLU A 3 26.26 -43.92 -55.60
CA GLU A 3 27.06 -44.05 -54.38
C GLU A 3 27.75 -42.74 -53.94
N MET A 4 28.16 -41.92 -54.91
CA MET A 4 28.78 -40.62 -54.62
C MET A 4 27.77 -39.62 -54.07
N GLU A 5 26.55 -39.60 -54.61
CA GLU A 5 25.47 -38.74 -54.11
C GLU A 5 25.04 -39.13 -52.70
N HIS A 6 24.92 -40.43 -52.42
CA HIS A 6 24.59 -40.93 -51.08
C HIS A 6 25.66 -40.57 -50.05
N ARG A 7 26.95 -40.68 -50.41
CA ARG A 7 28.07 -40.27 -49.55
C ARG A 7 28.07 -38.77 -49.27
N LYS A 8 27.72 -37.94 -50.26
CA LYS A 8 27.61 -36.48 -50.11
C LYS A 8 26.46 -36.09 -49.17
N LEU A 9 25.34 -36.79 -49.25
CA LEU A 9 24.18 -36.62 -48.37
C LEU A 9 24.49 -36.98 -46.91
N LEU A 10 25.24 -38.06 -46.68
CA LEU A 10 25.70 -38.47 -45.35
C LEU A 10 26.59 -37.41 -44.68
N ILE A 11 27.49 -36.79 -45.44
CA ILE A 11 28.38 -35.74 -44.95
C ILE A 11 27.57 -34.47 -44.60
N ASP A 12 26.65 -34.05 -45.48
CA ASP A 12 25.78 -32.88 -45.23
C ASP A 12 24.86 -33.09 -44.01
N LEU A 13 24.39 -34.33 -43.79
CA LEU A 13 23.61 -34.69 -42.61
C LEU A 13 24.45 -34.63 -41.34
N GLN A 14 25.69 -35.15 -41.36
CA GLN A 14 26.62 -35.06 -40.22
C GLN A 14 26.95 -33.60 -39.88
N GLU A 15 27.19 -32.74 -40.87
CA GLU A 15 27.44 -31.31 -40.64
C GLU A 15 26.23 -30.60 -40.01
N LYS A 16 25.00 -30.95 -40.42
CA LYS A 16 23.78 -30.40 -39.83
C LYS A 16 23.55 -30.88 -38.39
N VAL A 17 23.89 -32.12 -38.07
CA VAL A 17 23.81 -32.65 -36.70
C VAL A 17 24.77 -31.90 -35.78
N VAL A 18 26.03 -31.70 -36.21
CA VAL A 18 27.02 -30.94 -35.43
C VAL A 18 26.55 -29.51 -35.16
N LYS A 19 26.03 -28.81 -36.20
CA LYS A 19 25.47 -27.46 -36.02
C LYS A 19 24.26 -27.42 -35.09
N MET A 20 23.42 -28.46 -35.11
CA MET A 20 22.25 -28.55 -34.23
C MET A 20 22.67 -28.70 -32.76
N GLU A 21 23.69 -29.53 -32.50
CA GLU A 21 24.25 -29.71 -31.16
C GLU A 21 24.92 -28.42 -30.64
N GLU A 22 25.62 -27.68 -31.49
CA GLU A 22 26.19 -26.37 -31.14
C GLU A 22 25.12 -25.34 -30.80
N LEU A 23 24.04 -25.28 -31.59
CA LEU A 23 22.88 -24.42 -31.32
C LEU A 23 22.19 -24.79 -30.00
N GLN A 24 22.04 -26.08 -29.71
CA GLN A 24 21.46 -26.56 -28.46
C GLN A 24 22.32 -26.15 -27.25
N LYS A 25 23.64 -26.33 -27.33
CA LYS A 25 24.56 -25.88 -26.27
C LYS A 25 24.48 -24.38 -26.06
N MET A 26 24.51 -23.60 -27.14
CA MET A 26 24.41 -22.14 -27.07
C MET A 26 23.10 -21.68 -26.42
N GLN A 27 21.98 -22.33 -26.76
CA GLN A 27 20.67 -22.05 -26.17
C GLN A 27 20.64 -22.41 -24.67
N GLN A 28 21.23 -23.54 -24.29
CA GLN A 28 21.29 -23.98 -22.90
C GLN A 28 22.15 -23.03 -22.04
N THR A 29 23.33 -22.62 -22.54
CA THR A 29 24.16 -21.62 -21.87
C THR A 29 23.43 -20.28 -21.73
N SER A 30 22.72 -19.83 -22.78
CA SER A 30 21.94 -18.60 -22.71
C SER A 30 20.81 -18.66 -21.67
N GLN A 31 20.16 -19.83 -21.50
CA GLN A 31 19.15 -20.04 -20.46
C GLN A 31 19.76 -20.02 -19.05
N GLU A 32 20.91 -20.67 -18.86
CA GLU A 32 21.61 -20.66 -17.57
C GLU A 32 22.05 -19.25 -17.16
N GLU A 33 22.62 -18.47 -18.08
CA GLU A 33 22.98 -17.08 -17.82
C GLU A 33 21.77 -16.19 -17.51
N MET A 34 20.61 -16.49 -18.08
CA MET A 34 19.36 -15.76 -17.78
C MET A 34 18.88 -16.08 -16.36
N LEU A 35 18.97 -17.34 -15.94
CA LEU A 35 18.60 -17.77 -14.59
C LEU A 35 19.51 -17.13 -13.53
N VAL A 36 20.82 -17.09 -13.77
CA VAL A 36 21.78 -16.42 -12.88
C VAL A 36 21.46 -14.93 -12.76
N ARG A 37 21.24 -14.24 -13.89
CA ARG A 37 20.85 -12.82 -13.88
C ARG A 37 19.55 -12.58 -13.13
N MET A 38 18.58 -13.48 -13.23
CA MET A 38 17.32 -13.36 -12.51
C MET A 38 17.50 -13.50 -11.00
N ASP A 39 18.37 -14.41 -10.55
CA ASP A 39 18.71 -14.56 -9.13
C ASP A 39 19.44 -13.32 -8.58
N GLU A 40 20.41 -12.77 -9.33
CA GLU A 40 21.09 -11.53 -8.99
C GLU A 40 20.12 -10.35 -8.86
N LEU A 41 19.16 -10.24 -9.79
CA LEU A 41 18.09 -9.23 -9.76
C LEU A 41 17.19 -9.40 -8.53
N GLN A 42 16.81 -10.63 -8.19
CA GLN A 42 16.02 -10.92 -6.99
C GLN A 42 16.78 -10.56 -5.71
N LYS A 43 18.08 -10.87 -5.66
CA LYS A 43 18.95 -10.55 -4.52
C LYS A 43 19.13 -9.03 -4.35
N ALA A 44 19.39 -8.31 -5.43
CA ALA A 44 19.49 -6.85 -5.42
C ALA A 44 18.17 -6.20 -4.97
N PHE A 45 17.02 -6.74 -5.40
CA PHE A 45 15.71 -6.28 -4.94
C PHE A 45 15.49 -6.51 -3.44
N ALA A 46 15.90 -7.66 -2.92
CA ALA A 46 15.83 -7.97 -1.50
C ALA A 46 16.70 -7.00 -0.67
N GLU A 47 17.94 -6.76 -1.08
CA GLU A 47 18.85 -5.81 -0.42
C GLU A 47 18.32 -4.38 -0.43
N LEU A 48 17.75 -3.91 -1.56
CA LEU A 48 17.06 -2.62 -1.64
C LEU A 48 15.86 -2.55 -0.71
N SER A 49 15.10 -3.64 -0.59
CA SER A 49 13.95 -3.71 0.32
C SER A 49 14.37 -3.63 1.78
N ASP A 50 15.47 -4.28 2.16
CA ASP A 50 15.99 -4.29 3.52
C ASP A 50 16.68 -2.96 3.87
N GLY A 51 17.40 -2.34 2.93
CA GLY A 51 17.91 -0.97 3.08
C GLY A 51 16.79 0.06 3.26
N ARG A 52 15.65 -0.13 2.58
CA ARG A 52 14.47 0.73 2.75
C ARG A 52 13.81 0.53 4.12
N LYS A 53 13.73 -0.72 4.61
CA LYS A 53 13.31 -1.03 5.99
C LYS A 53 14.27 -0.43 7.02
N ALA A 54 15.59 -0.44 6.76
CA ALA A 54 16.60 0.18 7.63
C ALA A 54 16.44 1.70 7.71
N ASN A 55 16.02 2.33 6.61
CA ASN A 55 15.63 3.75 6.56
C ASN A 55 14.23 4.03 7.11
N GLY A 56 13.58 3.05 7.74
CA GLY A 56 12.25 3.16 8.35
C GLY A 56 11.10 3.21 7.34
N LEU A 57 11.32 3.53 6.07
CA LEU A 57 10.27 3.54 5.08
C LEU A 57 9.76 2.11 4.87
N THR A 58 8.55 1.81 5.34
CA THR A 58 7.84 0.55 5.10
C THR A 58 7.03 0.70 3.80
N PRO A 59 7.57 0.32 2.62
CA PRO A 59 6.89 0.54 1.34
C PRO A 59 5.53 -0.13 1.20
N GLN A 60 5.19 -1.07 2.09
CA GLN A 60 3.96 -1.86 2.05
C GLN A 60 3.50 -2.18 3.47
N ASN A 61 3.17 -1.16 4.26
CA ASN A 61 2.55 -1.38 5.57
C ASN A 61 1.11 -1.89 5.35
N ARG A 62 0.81 -3.06 5.90
CA ARG A 62 -0.49 -3.74 5.79
C ARG A 62 -1.36 -3.47 7.02
N TRP A 63 -2.64 -3.83 6.96
CA TRP A 63 -3.52 -3.81 8.12
C TRP A 63 -3.14 -4.90 9.12
N ASP A 64 -3.17 -4.55 10.40
CA ASP A 64 -2.86 -5.44 11.51
C ASP A 64 -4.09 -6.28 11.87
N SER A 65 -4.01 -7.60 11.71
CA SER A 65 -5.08 -8.51 12.11
C SER A 65 -5.33 -8.53 13.62
N THR A 66 -4.32 -8.19 14.43
CA THR A 66 -4.43 -8.13 15.90
C THR A 66 -4.98 -6.79 16.41
N ALA A 67 -4.85 -5.73 15.61
CA ALA A 67 -5.42 -4.41 15.87
C ALA A 67 -6.54 -4.07 14.88
N CYS A 68 -7.41 -5.05 14.62
CA CYS A 68 -8.59 -4.97 13.77
C CYS A 68 -9.84 -5.35 14.57
N HIS A 69 -10.89 -4.54 14.53
CA HIS A 69 -12.14 -4.89 15.22
C HIS A 69 -12.78 -6.14 14.60
N ASP A 70 -13.37 -7.02 15.43
CA ASP A 70 -13.95 -8.32 15.02
C ASP A 70 -15.02 -8.29 13.89
N GLN A 71 -15.68 -7.16 13.62
CA GLN A 71 -16.65 -7.02 12.52
C GLN A 71 -16.04 -6.36 11.27
N LEU A 72 -14.73 -6.15 11.26
CA LEU A 72 -13.95 -5.85 10.08
C LEU A 72 -13.19 -7.13 9.68
N ALA A 73 -13.23 -7.46 8.40
CA ALA A 73 -12.49 -8.59 7.85
C ALA A 73 -11.38 -8.08 6.92
N LEU A 74 -10.20 -8.69 7.00
CA LEU A 74 -9.07 -8.37 6.13
C LEU A 74 -8.99 -9.39 4.99
N SER A 75 -8.71 -8.93 3.78
CA SER A 75 -8.42 -9.85 2.68
C SER A 75 -7.00 -10.39 2.81
N GLU A 76 -6.89 -11.69 3.06
CA GLU A 76 -5.63 -12.42 3.11
C GLU A 76 -5.11 -12.76 1.69
N PRO A 77 -3.80 -12.97 1.51
CA PRO A 77 -2.74 -12.90 2.54
C PRO A 77 -2.18 -11.48 2.76
N ASP A 78 -2.44 -10.55 1.84
CA ASP A 78 -1.74 -9.26 1.79
C ASP A 78 -2.23 -8.27 2.84
N ARG A 79 -3.47 -8.43 3.33
CA ARG A 79 -4.13 -7.55 4.31
C ARG A 79 -4.10 -6.07 3.92
N LEU A 80 -4.34 -5.77 2.65
CA LEU A 80 -4.43 -4.41 2.12
C LEU A 80 -5.87 -3.91 1.97
N ILE A 81 -6.86 -4.82 2.02
CA ILE A 81 -8.28 -4.51 1.86
C ILE A 81 -9.01 -4.82 3.16
N VAL A 82 -9.85 -3.89 3.60
CA VAL A 82 -10.72 -4.02 4.77
C VAL A 82 -12.17 -4.09 4.30
N HIS A 83 -12.89 -5.11 4.75
CA HIS A 83 -14.32 -5.29 4.53
C HIS A 83 -15.08 -5.04 5.82
N TYR A 84 -16.15 -4.26 5.74
CA TYR A 84 -17.06 -4.12 6.86
C TYR A 84 -18.17 -5.18 6.75
N ASN A 85 -18.15 -6.14 7.68
CA ASN A 85 -19.11 -7.26 7.74
C ASN A 85 -20.13 -7.08 8.88
N GLY A 86 -20.15 -5.90 9.52
CA GLY A 86 -21.06 -5.61 10.61
C GLY A 86 -22.53 -5.56 10.18
N LYS A 87 -23.41 -6.06 11.06
CA LYS A 87 -24.87 -6.01 10.87
C LYS A 87 -25.47 -4.68 11.35
N THR A 88 -24.82 -4.01 12.30
CA THR A 88 -25.28 -2.78 12.93
C THR A 88 -24.31 -1.63 12.70
N LEU A 89 -24.84 -0.44 12.44
CA LEU A 89 -24.05 0.78 12.31
C LEU A 89 -23.40 1.11 13.67
N ALA A 90 -22.11 0.82 13.77
CA ALA A 90 -21.29 1.04 14.95
C ALA A 90 -19.88 1.45 14.52
N ARG A 91 -19.15 2.12 15.41
CA ARG A 91 -17.78 2.56 15.17
C ARG A 91 -16.83 1.36 15.22
N ARG A 92 -15.99 1.25 14.19
CA ARG A 92 -15.03 0.14 13.99
C ARG A 92 -13.77 0.69 13.37
N SER A 93 -12.64 0.37 13.96
CA SER A 93 -11.34 0.80 13.51
C SER A 93 -10.41 -0.39 13.29
N VAL A 94 -9.43 -0.17 12.43
CA VAL A 94 -8.29 -1.05 12.21
C VAL A 94 -7.04 -0.19 12.08
N PHE A 95 -5.92 -0.69 12.59
CA PHE A 95 -4.62 -0.05 12.50
C PHE A 95 -3.72 -0.73 11.47
N ALA A 96 -2.75 0.02 10.96
CA ALA A 96 -1.64 -0.56 10.23
C ALA A 96 -0.70 -1.31 11.20
N GLU A 97 -0.05 -2.36 10.72
CA GLU A 97 0.81 -3.26 11.50
C GLU A 97 2.02 -2.53 12.09
N TRP A 98 2.64 -1.66 11.30
CA TRP A 98 3.80 -0.90 11.72
C TRP A 98 3.44 0.55 12.03
N PRO A 99 3.94 1.12 13.14
CA PRO A 99 3.78 2.54 13.40
C PRO A 99 4.60 3.36 12.40
N ILE A 100 4.25 4.65 12.27
CA ILE A 100 5.04 5.59 11.48
C ILE A 100 6.44 5.72 12.13
N PRO A 101 7.53 5.53 11.37
CA PRO A 101 8.89 5.62 11.89
C PRO A 101 9.20 7.01 12.42
N LYS A 102 9.91 7.08 13.55
CA LYS A 102 10.27 8.36 14.21
C LYS A 102 11.71 8.82 13.96
N LYS A 103 12.55 7.95 13.40
CA LYS A 103 14.02 8.18 13.34
C LYS A 103 14.45 9.11 12.20
N ASN A 104 13.71 9.14 11.10
CA ASN A 104 14.09 9.92 9.91
C ASN A 104 13.10 11.06 9.71
N PHE A 105 13.63 12.29 9.62
CA PHE A 105 12.85 13.47 9.27
C PHE A 105 12.44 13.38 7.80
N GLY A 106 11.14 13.35 7.55
CA GLY A 106 10.58 13.19 6.21
C GLY A 106 9.06 13.24 6.25
N ILE A 107 8.44 12.95 5.11
CA ILE A 107 6.99 12.86 5.01
C ILE A 107 6.59 11.40 5.00
N PHE A 108 5.71 11.01 5.92
CA PHE A 108 4.97 9.76 5.80
C PHE A 108 3.68 10.04 5.03
N TYR A 109 3.32 9.16 4.09
CA TYR A 109 2.11 9.29 3.29
C TYR A 109 1.58 7.92 2.89
N TYR A 110 0.27 7.75 2.96
CA TYR A 110 -0.45 6.57 2.46
C TYR A 110 -1.75 6.98 1.78
N GLU A 111 -2.26 6.10 0.92
CA GLU A 111 -3.54 6.29 0.24
C GLU A 111 -4.49 5.12 0.53
N VAL A 112 -5.77 5.43 0.60
CA VAL A 112 -6.86 4.45 0.72
C VAL A 112 -7.82 4.68 -0.44
N LYS A 113 -8.06 3.62 -1.20
CA LYS A 113 -9.07 3.61 -2.26
C LYS A 113 -10.41 3.12 -1.69
N MET A 114 -11.46 3.88 -1.94
CA MET A 114 -12.81 3.52 -1.52
C MET A 114 -13.42 2.53 -2.52
N LEU A 115 -13.42 1.24 -2.18
CA LEU A 115 -14.00 0.19 -3.04
C LEU A 115 -15.52 0.06 -2.87
N GLY A 116 -16.04 0.41 -1.69
CA GLY A 116 -17.45 0.37 -1.35
C GLY A 116 -17.72 1.27 -0.15
N LYS A 117 -18.98 1.66 0.08
CA LYS A 117 -19.36 2.50 1.22
C LYS A 117 -20.70 2.07 1.78
N LYS A 118 -20.70 1.62 3.04
CA LYS A 118 -21.89 1.46 3.87
C LYS A 118 -21.68 2.30 5.14
N GLY A 119 -22.33 3.45 5.22
CA GLY A 119 -22.16 4.41 6.33
C GLY A 119 -20.99 5.39 6.13
N SER A 120 -20.54 5.99 7.22
CA SER A 120 -19.47 7.00 7.25
C SER A 120 -18.10 6.36 7.45
N VAL A 121 -17.10 6.86 6.72
CA VAL A 121 -15.69 6.42 6.81
C VAL A 121 -14.83 7.60 7.22
N SER A 122 -13.82 7.36 8.07
CA SER A 122 -12.81 8.34 8.47
C SER A 122 -11.42 7.74 8.27
N ILE A 123 -10.51 8.50 7.67
CA ILE A 123 -9.13 8.08 7.34
C ILE A 123 -8.17 9.05 8.02
N GLY A 124 -7.13 8.56 8.69
CA GLY A 124 -6.30 9.44 9.51
C GLY A 124 -5.18 8.77 10.29
N LEU A 125 -4.74 9.45 11.35
CA LEU A 125 -3.66 9.03 12.24
C LEU A 125 -4.16 8.97 13.69
N SER A 126 -3.68 7.99 14.46
CA SER A 126 -4.06 7.83 15.86
C SER A 126 -2.94 7.17 16.65
N THR A 127 -2.99 7.32 17.97
CA THR A 127 -2.12 6.59 18.88
C THR A 127 -2.56 5.14 19.00
N LYS A 128 -1.62 4.21 19.24
CA LYS A 128 -1.90 2.78 19.43
C LYS A 128 -2.86 2.49 20.61
N GLN A 129 -3.09 3.47 21.47
CA GLN A 129 -3.94 3.34 22.65
C GLN A 129 -5.44 3.47 22.33
N MET A 130 -5.81 3.98 21.16
CA MET A 130 -7.23 4.17 20.82
C MET A 130 -7.95 2.81 20.72
N PRO A 131 -9.03 2.59 21.48
CA PRO A 131 -9.83 1.38 21.38
C PRO A 131 -10.46 1.20 19.99
N LEU A 132 -10.51 -0.05 19.50
CA LEU A 132 -10.98 -0.37 18.14
C LEU A 132 -12.47 -0.08 17.90
N TYR A 133 -13.27 0.04 18.96
CA TYR A 133 -14.69 0.41 18.89
C TYR A 133 -14.93 1.93 18.90
N LYS A 134 -13.86 2.75 18.92
CA LYS A 134 -13.93 4.20 18.73
C LYS A 134 -13.63 4.56 17.27
N CYS A 135 -13.99 5.79 16.89
CA CYS A 135 -13.71 6.34 15.57
C CYS A 135 -12.51 7.29 15.67
N ILE A 136 -11.63 7.21 14.68
CA ILE A 136 -10.49 8.11 14.53
C ILE A 136 -10.96 9.57 14.35
N GLY A 137 -10.27 10.52 14.98
CA GLY A 137 -10.64 11.93 15.09
C GLY A 137 -11.42 12.28 16.38
N PHE A 138 -12.10 11.31 17.00
CA PHE A 138 -12.89 11.51 18.23
C PHE A 138 -12.20 10.96 19.49
N TYR A 139 -10.96 10.51 19.36
CA TYR A 139 -10.12 10.06 20.46
C TYR A 139 -8.93 11.01 20.61
N ASP A 140 -8.55 11.33 21.84
CA ASP A 140 -7.46 12.28 22.09
C ASP A 140 -6.16 11.80 21.42
N GLY A 141 -5.49 12.72 20.72
CA GLY A 141 -4.31 12.39 19.91
C GLY A 141 -4.63 11.63 18.62
N SER A 142 -5.86 11.71 18.12
CA SER A 142 -6.25 11.18 16.80
C SER A 142 -6.82 12.25 15.89
N TYR A 143 -6.52 12.12 14.61
CA TYR A 143 -6.78 13.12 13.58
C TYR A 143 -7.34 12.41 12.36
N ALA A 144 -8.41 12.93 11.76
CA ALA A 144 -9.05 12.27 10.64
C ALA A 144 -9.62 13.21 9.60
N TYR A 145 -9.74 12.69 8.38
CA TYR A 145 -10.59 13.23 7.33
C TYR A 145 -11.80 12.30 7.15
N GLY A 146 -12.97 12.83 7.49
CA GLY A 146 -14.25 12.15 7.41
C GLY A 146 -14.87 12.24 6.03
N SER A 147 -15.58 11.19 5.62
CA SER A 147 -16.26 11.12 4.33
C SER A 147 -17.39 12.15 4.14
N GLY A 148 -17.81 12.80 5.23
CA GLY A 148 -18.73 13.94 5.27
C GLY A 148 -18.13 15.26 4.77
N GLY A 149 -16.79 15.33 4.63
CA GLY A 149 -16.09 16.54 4.27
C GLY A 149 -15.48 17.28 5.47
N ASP A 150 -15.23 16.59 6.58
CA ASP A 150 -14.81 17.21 7.83
C ASP A 150 -13.40 16.74 8.20
N PHE A 151 -12.51 17.65 8.58
CA PHE A 151 -11.29 17.31 9.29
C PHE A 151 -11.59 17.31 10.78
N ILE A 152 -11.38 16.19 11.46
CA ILE A 152 -11.80 15.94 12.85
C ILE A 152 -10.55 15.77 13.72
N GLY A 153 -10.54 16.36 14.91
CA GLY A 153 -9.40 16.31 15.84
C GLY A 153 -8.32 17.35 15.52
N HIS A 154 -8.57 18.23 14.55
CA HIS A 154 -7.73 19.39 14.22
C HIS A 154 -8.26 20.59 14.99
N GLU A 155 -7.42 21.21 15.83
CA GLU A 155 -7.78 22.45 16.52
C GLU A 155 -7.94 23.60 15.52
N VAL A 156 -9.06 24.31 15.60
CA VAL A 156 -9.23 25.62 14.94
C VAL A 156 -9.08 26.67 16.02
N VAL A 157 -8.06 27.52 15.89
CA VAL A 157 -8.04 28.81 16.57
C VAL A 157 -9.17 29.63 15.93
N GLU A 158 -10.20 29.87 16.73
CA GLU A 158 -11.35 30.76 16.48
C GLU A 158 -12.50 30.20 15.63
N THR A 159 -13.64 30.01 16.33
CA THR A 159 -15.01 29.94 15.79
C THR A 159 -15.44 28.65 15.07
N ALA A 160 -15.75 27.60 15.82
CA ALA A 160 -16.74 26.62 15.39
C ALA A 160 -17.67 26.27 16.55
N THR A 161 -18.89 26.82 16.51
CA THR A 161 -19.99 26.47 17.41
C THR A 161 -20.29 24.99 17.28
N CYS A 162 -20.29 24.31 18.43
CA CYS A 162 -20.59 22.90 18.60
C CYS A 162 -21.99 22.53 18.05
N HIS A 163 -22.03 21.92 16.87
CA HIS A 163 -23.18 21.10 16.48
C HIS A 163 -23.18 19.85 17.37
N GLN A 164 -24.32 19.60 18.01
CA GLN A 164 -24.55 18.75 19.20
C GLN A 164 -24.21 17.24 19.09
N HIS A 165 -23.39 16.82 18.13
CA HIS A 165 -23.01 15.42 17.92
C HIS A 165 -21.51 15.19 17.68
N ILE A 166 -20.69 16.26 17.64
CA ILE A 166 -19.23 16.17 17.47
C ILE A 166 -18.57 16.83 18.69
N ASN A 167 -18.17 16.02 19.67
CA ASN A 167 -17.36 16.49 20.78
C ASN A 167 -15.92 16.64 20.29
N GLY A 168 -15.55 17.82 19.80
CA GLY A 168 -14.16 18.15 19.43
C GLY A 168 -14.05 19.20 18.32
N PRO A 169 -12.89 19.85 18.20
CA PRO A 169 -12.63 20.80 17.13
C PRO A 169 -12.58 20.07 15.77
N HIS A 170 -13.18 20.70 14.76
CA HIS A 170 -13.26 20.16 13.42
C HIS A 170 -13.35 21.29 12.39
N ILE A 171 -12.84 21.03 11.18
CA ILE A 171 -12.92 21.94 10.03
C ILE A 171 -13.89 21.32 9.03
N GLU A 172 -15.05 21.95 8.84
CA GLU A 172 -16.05 21.54 7.85
C GLU A 172 -15.73 22.07 6.44
N GLY A 173 -16.60 21.77 5.47
CA GLY A 173 -16.56 22.37 4.14
C GLY A 173 -15.48 21.79 3.20
N LYS A 174 -14.78 20.73 3.62
CA LYS A 174 -13.88 20.00 2.73
C LYS A 174 -14.68 19.15 1.75
N ARG A 175 -14.02 18.73 0.67
CA ARG A 175 -14.68 17.91 -0.36
C ARG A 175 -15.16 16.61 0.29
N ARG A 176 -16.38 16.15 0.01
CA ARG A 176 -16.84 14.81 0.42
C ARG A 176 -16.12 13.73 -0.39
N PHE A 177 -16.02 12.51 0.16
CA PHE A 177 -15.52 11.36 -0.60
C PHE A 177 -16.41 10.11 -0.46
N GLY A 178 -16.38 9.28 -1.51
CA GLY A 178 -17.22 8.09 -1.63
C GLY A 178 -16.56 7.01 -2.49
N VAL A 179 -17.37 6.04 -2.92
CA VAL A 179 -16.91 4.92 -3.75
C VAL A 179 -16.20 5.43 -5.01
N GLY A 180 -15.03 4.85 -5.32
CA GLY A 180 -14.18 5.23 -6.45
C GLY A 180 -13.13 6.29 -6.13
N ASP A 181 -13.32 7.09 -5.07
CA ASP A 181 -12.33 8.09 -4.66
C ASP A 181 -11.10 7.44 -4.00
N VAL A 182 -9.95 8.10 -4.16
CA VAL A 182 -8.70 7.82 -3.44
C VAL A 182 -8.44 8.93 -2.45
N VAL A 183 -8.29 8.58 -1.18
CA VAL A 183 -8.02 9.54 -0.10
C VAL A 183 -6.62 9.30 0.43
N GLY A 184 -5.80 10.35 0.42
CA GLY A 184 -4.46 10.33 0.99
C GLY A 184 -4.43 10.95 2.38
N CYS A 185 -3.56 10.42 3.24
CA CYS A 185 -3.23 10.98 4.54
C CYS A 185 -1.71 10.92 4.73
N GLY A 186 -1.13 12.04 5.13
CA GLY A 186 0.29 12.14 5.42
C GLY A 186 0.59 13.02 6.62
N VAL A 187 1.82 12.93 7.09
CA VAL A 187 2.36 13.77 8.16
C VAL A 187 3.78 14.16 7.83
N ASN A 188 4.08 15.44 7.97
CA ASN A 188 5.45 15.93 8.00
C ASN A 188 6.01 15.65 9.40
N LEU A 189 6.97 14.73 9.50
CA LEU A 189 7.52 14.29 10.78
C LEU A 189 8.40 15.36 11.46
N ALA A 190 8.85 16.37 10.71
CA ALA A 190 9.61 17.48 11.27
C ALA A 190 8.71 18.55 11.90
N THR A 191 7.55 18.84 11.28
CA THR A 191 6.64 19.91 11.75
C THR A 191 5.41 19.41 12.48
N GLY A 192 5.10 18.11 12.39
CA GLY A 192 3.86 17.53 12.88
C GLY A 192 2.63 17.84 12.02
N GLN A 193 2.78 18.61 10.94
CA GLN A 193 1.66 19.00 10.08
C GLN A 193 1.08 17.78 9.35
N ILE A 194 -0.24 17.64 9.40
CA ILE A 194 -0.98 16.58 8.72
C ILE A 194 -1.48 17.09 7.37
N ILE A 195 -1.44 16.23 6.36
CA ILE A 195 -1.80 16.56 4.99
C ILE A 195 -2.84 15.55 4.52
N TYR A 196 -3.95 16.05 3.97
CA TYR A 196 -4.94 15.22 3.29
C TYR A 196 -4.98 15.48 1.79
N THR A 197 -5.32 14.44 1.03
CA THR A 197 -5.56 14.56 -0.40
C THR A 197 -6.83 13.81 -0.78
N LYS A 198 -7.49 14.27 -1.85
CA LYS A 198 -8.53 13.54 -2.54
C LYS A 198 -8.20 13.47 -4.02
N ASN A 199 -8.12 12.26 -4.58
CA ASN A 199 -7.78 12.00 -5.98
C ASN A 199 -6.51 12.76 -6.39
N ARG A 200 -5.46 12.63 -5.57
CA ARG A 200 -4.15 13.28 -5.73
C ARG A 200 -4.15 14.81 -5.65
N ARG A 201 -5.27 15.44 -5.30
CA ARG A 201 -5.34 16.89 -5.06
C ARG A 201 -5.28 17.15 -3.56
N HIS A 202 -4.35 18.01 -3.17
CA HIS A 202 -4.26 18.51 -1.80
C HIS A 202 -5.56 19.18 -1.38
N LEU A 203 -5.97 18.91 -0.15
CA LEU A 203 -7.07 19.61 0.51
C LEU A 203 -6.43 20.56 1.52
N SER A 204 -6.48 21.85 1.23
CA SER A 204 -6.02 22.86 2.18
C SER A 204 -6.91 22.85 3.42
N GLU A 205 -6.30 23.13 4.56
CA GLU A 205 -7.01 23.56 5.78
C GLU A 205 -7.82 24.84 5.54
#